data_AF-A0A2V1C9A5-F1
#
_entry.id   AF-A0A2V1C9A5-F1
#
_cell.length_a   1.000
_cell.length_b   1.000
_cell.length_c   1.000
_cell.angle_alpha   90.00
_cell.angle_beta   90.00
_cell.angle_gamma   90.00
#
_symmetry.space_group_name_H-M   'P 1'
#
loop_
_entity.id
_entity.type
_entity.pdbx_description
1 polymer ?
#
loop_
_entity_poly.entity_id
_entity_poly.type
_entity_poly.pdbx_seq_one_letter_code
_entity_poly.pdbx_strand_id
1 'polypeptide(L)'
;MNPIIPGFHPDPSCICVDGIFYLVNSTFQWFPHISVQVSQDLINWIPCSHQTEGILAPTIRYYKGTFYVICTNILLTGKAETFIVSSTSPIAGKWSAPIQIDFHGIDPSLFFDPNDDKVYFQGTMFPKKPADGKLPEGLLPQIVQMEIDIKTGESLSGSPKPLMKAHGRGWAEGPHVYTKDGWYYGLLAEDGTEINHCVTMFRSRSVWGPFESHPQNPVLTARGTDEYVQGVGHADLFQDEAGNWWAVMLAVRLKDGRFPLGRETFLCPVTWPEGEWPVFNNSKKIGMEHELCQPLPVPNQTIEFFSKAVEETLTPTNPRLVCLRDPDFSSYDWHEGGVSIVGKAANLHTPKGTSSLVGFRQRSLNAQVSIDVLVQPSSDNEEAGLSVYVDQLRHFDVSVRGNNIVFSVSSLQQPTKSTEILRQSSSPRLSFRVRCTESMYAFDVKEEIGGEKWREIGTADPLLISEWGYTGPVFALFATSNGEGDTKPVVFENLVVE
;
A
#
# COMPACT_ATOMS: atom_id res chain seq x y z
N MET A 1 11.76 6.81 14.55
CA MET A 1 10.38 6.47 14.92
C MET A 1 9.79 5.65 13.81
N ASN A 2 9.08 4.58 14.15
CA ASN A 2 8.31 3.75 13.24
C ASN A 2 6.80 3.98 13.45
N PRO A 3 5.95 3.66 12.46
CA PRO A 3 6.30 3.39 11.07
C PRO A 3 6.90 4.64 10.38
N ILE A 4 7.79 4.44 9.39
CA ILE A 4 8.38 5.55 8.61
C ILE A 4 7.43 6.07 7.53
N ILE A 5 6.49 5.22 7.07
CA ILE A 5 5.40 5.62 6.19
C ILE A 5 4.09 5.03 6.74
N PRO A 6 3.32 5.81 7.50
CA PRO A 6 2.09 5.34 8.14
C PRO A 6 0.90 5.31 7.18
N GLY A 7 -0.17 4.62 7.60
CA GLY A 7 -1.31 4.27 6.75
C GLY A 7 -0.96 3.15 5.77
N PHE A 8 -1.93 2.66 4.98
CA PHE A 8 -1.69 1.51 4.11
C PHE A 8 -0.57 1.79 3.08
N HIS A 9 0.62 1.26 3.38
CA HIS A 9 1.83 1.30 2.58
C HIS A 9 2.54 -0.04 2.78
N PRO A 10 1.97 -1.14 2.24
CA PRO A 10 2.54 -2.47 2.38
C PRO A 10 3.65 -2.74 1.36
N ASP A 11 4.27 -3.90 1.54
CA ASP A 11 5.21 -4.52 0.59
C ASP A 11 6.30 -3.53 0.12
N PRO A 12 7.06 -2.90 1.06
CA PRO A 12 8.02 -1.86 0.72
C PRO A 12 9.27 -2.44 0.03
N SER A 13 9.67 -1.83 -1.07
CA SER A 13 11.00 -2.03 -1.67
C SER A 13 11.73 -0.70 -1.76
N CYS A 14 13.02 -0.69 -1.39
CA CYS A 14 13.80 0.54 -1.22
C CYS A 14 15.21 0.43 -1.78
N ILE A 15 15.72 1.53 -2.33
CA ILE A 15 17.12 1.69 -2.75
C ILE A 15 17.64 3.09 -2.41
N CYS A 16 18.96 3.25 -2.36
CA CYS A 16 19.64 4.55 -2.30
C CYS A 16 20.39 4.80 -3.60
N VAL A 17 20.22 5.98 -4.20
CA VAL A 17 20.97 6.44 -5.38
C VAL A 17 21.34 7.90 -5.16
N ASP A 18 22.64 8.20 -5.19
CA ASP A 18 23.18 9.55 -5.00
C ASP A 18 22.54 10.26 -3.79
N GLY A 19 22.52 9.62 -2.62
CA GLY A 19 22.05 10.20 -1.35
C GLY A 19 20.53 10.36 -1.24
N ILE A 20 19.77 9.93 -2.24
CA ILE A 20 18.32 9.93 -2.24
C ILE A 20 17.82 8.49 -2.13
N PHE A 21 16.92 8.27 -1.17
CA PHE A 21 16.22 7.01 -1.01
C PHE A 21 14.96 7.02 -1.84
N TYR A 22 14.69 5.92 -2.53
CA TYR A 22 13.49 5.71 -3.35
C TYR A 22 12.79 4.47 -2.84
N LEU A 23 11.50 4.60 -2.51
CA LEU A 23 10.69 3.52 -1.96
C LEU A 23 9.39 3.37 -2.74
N VAL A 24 8.99 2.13 -3.00
CA VAL A 24 7.71 1.80 -3.64
C VAL A 24 6.88 0.88 -2.74
N ASN A 25 5.56 1.00 -2.81
CA ASN A 25 4.59 0.18 -2.09
C ASN A 25 3.50 -0.35 -3.03
N SER A 26 2.88 -1.46 -2.66
CA SER A 26 1.69 -1.98 -3.34
C SER A 26 0.47 -1.08 -3.14
N THR A 27 -0.44 -1.07 -4.12
CA THR A 27 -1.59 -0.14 -4.15
C THR A 27 -2.95 -0.82 -4.32
N PHE A 28 -3.00 -2.09 -4.73
CA PHE A 28 -4.24 -2.84 -4.94
C PHE A 28 -5.22 -2.08 -5.86
N GLN A 29 -6.49 -1.99 -5.43
CA GLN A 29 -7.53 -1.28 -6.15
C GLN A 29 -7.39 0.25 -6.20
N TRP A 30 -6.37 0.84 -5.58
CA TRP A 30 -6.24 2.29 -5.50
C TRP A 30 -5.39 2.84 -6.64
N PHE A 31 -5.94 3.82 -7.35
CA PHE A 31 -5.28 4.60 -8.38
C PHE A 31 -4.86 5.97 -7.82
N PRO A 32 -3.75 6.58 -8.25
CA PRO A 32 -2.74 6.01 -9.14
C PRO A 32 -1.99 4.85 -8.48
N HIS A 33 -1.46 3.96 -9.30
CA HIS A 33 -0.81 2.72 -8.86
C HIS A 33 0.65 2.97 -8.48
N ILE A 34 1.22 2.10 -7.63
CA ILE A 34 2.63 2.14 -7.17
C ILE A 34 3.13 3.58 -6.89
N SER A 35 2.90 4.08 -5.67
CA SER A 35 3.45 5.37 -5.26
C SER A 35 4.96 5.25 -5.06
N VAL A 36 5.72 6.15 -5.70
CA VAL A 36 7.16 6.27 -5.52
C VAL A 36 7.40 7.39 -4.51
N GLN A 37 7.95 7.02 -3.36
CA GLN A 37 8.31 7.94 -2.28
C GLN A 37 9.81 8.19 -2.27
N VAL A 38 10.20 9.39 -1.86
CA VAL A 38 11.61 9.77 -1.72
C VAL A 38 11.91 10.35 -0.35
N SER A 39 13.14 10.13 0.10
CA SER A 39 13.68 10.66 1.36
C SER A 39 15.18 10.95 1.22
N GLN A 40 15.72 11.78 2.12
CA GLN A 40 17.17 12.00 2.28
C GLN A 40 17.69 11.53 3.64
N ASP A 41 16.80 11.15 4.55
CA ASP A 41 17.14 10.84 5.96
C ASP A 41 16.49 9.55 6.48
N LEU A 42 15.78 8.82 5.61
CA LEU A 42 15.00 7.61 5.93
C LEU A 42 13.79 7.82 6.84
N ILE A 43 13.52 9.05 7.27
CA ILE A 43 12.44 9.37 8.21
C ILE A 43 11.35 10.17 7.50
N ASN A 44 11.73 11.21 6.77
CA ASN A 44 10.82 12.11 6.08
C ASN A 44 10.65 11.64 4.64
N TRP A 45 9.47 11.07 4.36
CA TRP A 45 9.13 10.52 3.04
C TRP A 45 8.08 11.37 2.34
N ILE A 46 8.34 11.66 1.06
CA ILE A 46 7.47 12.48 0.22
C ILE A 46 7.16 11.71 -1.08
N PRO A 47 5.87 11.54 -1.45
CA PRO A 47 5.54 10.93 -2.74
C PRO A 47 5.94 11.86 -3.89
N CYS A 48 6.70 11.36 -4.86
CA CYS A 48 7.21 12.13 -5.99
C CYS A 48 6.57 11.79 -7.34
N SER A 49 6.14 10.54 -7.52
CA SER A 49 5.48 10.08 -8.74
C SER A 49 4.69 8.80 -8.49
N HIS A 50 3.98 8.34 -9.51
CA HIS A 50 3.21 7.10 -9.48
C HIS A 50 3.40 6.32 -10.78
N GLN A 51 3.09 5.03 -10.75
CA GLN A 51 2.80 4.25 -11.95
C GLN A 51 1.31 4.27 -12.27
N THR A 52 1.00 3.84 -13.49
CA THR A 52 -0.39 3.64 -13.95
C THR A 52 -0.77 2.17 -14.03
N GLU A 53 0.14 1.25 -13.68
CA GLU A 53 -0.06 -0.20 -13.70
C GLU A 53 0.53 -0.84 -12.44
N GLY A 54 0.06 -2.05 -12.12
CA GLY A 54 0.58 -2.88 -11.02
C GLY A 54 -0.09 -2.63 -9.68
N ILE A 55 -0.43 -3.72 -9.00
CA ILE A 55 -1.30 -3.63 -7.82
C ILE A 55 -0.79 -4.41 -6.61
N LEU A 56 0.07 -5.43 -6.83
CA LEU A 56 0.69 -6.24 -5.77
C LEU A 56 2.07 -5.69 -5.40
N ALA A 57 2.88 -6.49 -4.71
CA ALA A 57 4.22 -6.12 -4.23
C ALA A 57 5.13 -5.68 -5.39
N PRO A 58 5.58 -4.41 -5.40
CA PRO A 58 6.55 -3.92 -6.37
C PRO A 58 7.99 -4.02 -5.83
N THR A 59 8.95 -4.27 -6.72
CA THR A 59 10.38 -4.16 -6.40
C THR A 59 11.01 -3.01 -7.19
N ILE A 60 11.74 -2.12 -6.53
CA ILE A 60 12.54 -1.07 -7.18
C ILE A 60 14.03 -1.41 -7.13
N ARG A 61 14.72 -1.23 -8.26
CA ARG A 61 16.18 -1.44 -8.38
C ARG A 61 16.79 -0.35 -9.26
N TYR A 62 18.09 -0.11 -9.08
CA TYR A 62 18.85 0.81 -9.92
C TYR A 62 20.03 0.09 -10.55
N TYR A 63 20.22 0.31 -11.84
CA TYR A 63 21.30 -0.30 -12.59
C TYR A 63 21.72 0.60 -13.75
N LYS A 64 23.02 0.91 -13.82
CA LYS A 64 23.67 1.69 -14.90
C LYS A 64 22.88 2.94 -15.32
N GLY A 65 22.52 3.80 -14.36
CA GLY A 65 21.83 5.07 -14.67
C GLY A 65 20.31 4.97 -14.78
N THR A 66 19.73 3.79 -14.62
CA THR A 66 18.29 3.55 -14.83
C THR A 66 17.66 2.91 -13.61
N PHE A 67 16.52 3.45 -13.20
CA PHE A 67 15.62 2.88 -12.21
C PHE A 67 14.69 1.89 -12.92
N TYR A 68 14.44 0.76 -12.29
CA TYR A 68 13.53 -0.27 -12.73
C TYR A 68 12.54 -0.55 -11.61
N VAL A 69 11.25 -0.54 -11.94
CA VAL A 69 10.20 -1.06 -11.07
C VAL A 69 9.59 -2.26 -11.75
N ILE A 70 9.55 -3.39 -11.05
CA ILE A 70 8.88 -4.61 -11.49
C ILE A 70 7.71 -4.89 -10.55
N CYS A 71 6.57 -5.29 -11.10
CA CYS A 71 5.36 -5.54 -10.30
C CYS A 71 4.44 -6.54 -11.01
N THR A 72 3.47 -7.07 -10.27
CA THR A 72 2.38 -7.89 -10.79
C THR A 72 1.06 -7.11 -10.76
N ASN A 73 0.36 -7.14 -11.90
CA ASN A 73 -1.03 -6.74 -12.02
C ASN A 73 -1.93 -7.98 -11.99
N ILE A 74 -2.98 -7.99 -11.16
CA ILE A 74 -4.02 -9.03 -11.21
C ILE A 74 -5.24 -8.44 -11.91
N LEU A 75 -5.50 -8.93 -13.12
CA LEU A 75 -6.65 -8.50 -13.89
C LEU A 75 -7.96 -9.01 -13.26
N LEU A 76 -9.09 -8.39 -13.61
CA LEU A 76 -10.42 -8.86 -13.20
C LEU A 76 -10.72 -10.31 -13.64
N THR A 77 -10.01 -10.82 -14.66
CA THR A 77 -10.09 -12.22 -15.10
C THR A 77 -9.39 -13.19 -14.14
N GLY A 78 -8.65 -12.68 -13.15
CA GLY A 78 -7.78 -13.44 -12.25
C GLY A 78 -6.41 -13.76 -12.85
N LYS A 79 -6.11 -13.30 -14.08
CA LYS A 79 -4.80 -13.48 -14.70
C LYS A 79 -3.78 -12.55 -14.02
N ALA A 80 -2.66 -13.10 -13.59
CA ALA A 80 -1.48 -12.36 -13.17
C ALA A 80 -0.64 -11.98 -14.39
N GLU A 81 -0.30 -10.69 -14.50
CA GLU A 81 0.59 -10.13 -15.52
C GLU A 81 1.75 -9.43 -14.82
N THR A 82 2.97 -9.87 -15.14
CA THR A 82 4.20 -9.31 -14.57
C THR A 82 4.83 -8.37 -15.57
N PHE A 83 5.21 -7.17 -15.13
CA PHE A 83 5.78 -6.16 -16.02
C PHE A 83 6.91 -5.39 -15.35
N ILE A 84 7.77 -4.79 -16.18
CA ILE A 84 8.84 -3.87 -15.80
C ILE A 84 8.56 -2.51 -16.42
N VAL A 85 8.73 -1.46 -15.64
CA VAL A 85 8.84 -0.07 -16.12
C VAL A 85 10.19 0.50 -15.71
N SER A 86 10.69 1.46 -16.48
CA SER A 86 12.00 2.07 -16.24
C SER A 86 11.96 3.59 -16.30
N SER A 87 12.87 4.24 -15.58
CA SER A 87 13.02 5.69 -15.57
C SER A 87 14.46 6.10 -15.32
N THR A 88 14.91 7.17 -15.95
CA THR A 88 16.15 7.86 -15.58
C THR A 88 15.91 9.04 -14.64
N SER A 89 14.64 9.36 -14.33
CA SER A 89 14.26 10.44 -13.43
C SER A 89 12.90 10.15 -12.75
N PRO A 90 12.87 9.28 -11.73
CA PRO A 90 11.65 8.95 -10.99
C PRO A 90 10.95 10.18 -10.39
N ILE A 91 11.71 11.16 -9.91
CA ILE A 91 11.17 12.41 -9.32
C ILE A 91 10.39 13.22 -10.37
N ALA A 92 10.82 13.18 -11.64
CA ALA A 92 10.10 13.84 -12.73
C ALA A 92 8.88 13.03 -13.23
N GLY A 93 8.63 11.84 -12.67
CA GLY A 93 7.50 10.97 -13.03
C GLY A 93 7.55 10.42 -14.46
N LYS A 94 8.71 10.40 -15.10
CA LYS A 94 8.86 9.91 -16.49
C LYS A 94 9.19 8.43 -16.49
N TRP A 95 8.18 7.59 -16.64
CA TRP A 95 8.32 6.14 -16.72
C TRP A 95 8.09 5.63 -18.14
N SER A 96 8.77 4.56 -18.52
CA SER A 96 8.58 3.90 -19.81
C SER A 96 7.22 3.23 -19.90
N ALA A 97 6.81 2.85 -21.12
CA ALA A 97 5.78 1.83 -21.28
C ALA A 97 6.20 0.51 -20.60
N PRO A 98 5.24 -0.31 -20.14
CA PRO A 98 5.52 -1.58 -19.48
C PRO A 98 6.10 -2.61 -20.45
N ILE A 99 7.14 -3.30 -20.02
CA ILE A 99 7.72 -4.47 -20.67
C ILE A 99 7.17 -5.70 -19.96
N GLN A 100 6.42 -6.54 -20.67
CA GLN A 100 5.79 -7.73 -20.09
C GLN A 100 6.81 -8.87 -19.92
N ILE A 101 6.70 -9.60 -18.82
CA ILE A 101 7.43 -10.85 -18.57
C ILE A 101 6.42 -12.00 -18.60
N ASP A 102 6.72 -13.04 -19.35
CA ASP A 102 5.94 -14.28 -19.37
C ASP A 102 6.16 -15.08 -18.07
N PHE A 103 5.54 -14.58 -16.99
CA PHE A 103 5.59 -15.18 -15.67
C PHE A 103 4.21 -15.14 -15.02
N HIS A 104 3.77 -16.31 -14.56
CA HIS A 104 2.51 -16.50 -13.85
C HIS A 104 2.77 -16.72 -12.37
N GLY A 105 2.78 -15.64 -11.61
CA GLY A 105 3.06 -15.64 -10.19
C GLY A 105 2.91 -14.24 -9.60
N ILE A 106 3.45 -14.05 -8.41
CA ILE A 106 3.47 -12.76 -7.70
C ILE A 106 4.88 -12.45 -7.21
N ASP A 107 5.01 -11.29 -6.56
CA ASP A 107 6.20 -10.79 -5.88
C ASP A 107 7.47 -10.87 -6.75
N PRO A 108 7.44 -10.25 -7.94
CA PRO A 108 8.58 -10.25 -8.82
C PRO A 108 9.69 -9.36 -8.26
N SER A 109 10.93 -9.81 -8.42
CA SER A 109 12.13 -9.07 -8.03
C SER A 109 13.17 -9.14 -9.14
N LEU A 110 14.05 -8.14 -9.17
CA LEU A 110 15.20 -8.08 -10.06
C LEU A 110 16.48 -8.10 -9.24
N PHE A 111 17.45 -8.88 -9.71
CA PHE A 111 18.82 -8.89 -9.24
C PHE A 111 19.75 -8.64 -10.43
N PHE A 112 20.48 -7.54 -10.38
CA PHE A 112 21.52 -7.20 -11.34
C PHE A 112 22.85 -7.70 -10.79
N ASP A 113 23.40 -8.74 -11.38
CA ASP A 113 24.58 -9.41 -10.84
C ASP A 113 25.86 -8.64 -11.22
N PRO A 114 26.60 -8.09 -10.24
CA PRO A 114 27.83 -7.37 -10.52
C PRO A 114 28.98 -8.28 -10.98
N ASN A 115 28.86 -9.60 -10.83
CA ASN A 115 29.94 -10.55 -11.14
C ASN A 115 29.97 -10.97 -12.61
N ASP A 116 28.81 -11.03 -13.28
CA ASP A 116 28.70 -11.47 -14.68
C ASP A 116 27.87 -10.53 -15.56
N ASP A 117 27.40 -9.40 -15.01
CA ASP A 117 26.65 -8.35 -15.70
C ASP A 117 25.28 -8.81 -16.23
N LYS A 118 24.75 -9.92 -15.70
CA LYS A 118 23.45 -10.47 -16.07
C LYS A 118 22.33 -9.95 -15.17
N VAL A 119 21.10 -10.15 -15.65
CA VAL A 119 19.88 -9.80 -14.92
C VAL A 119 19.10 -11.06 -14.60
N TYR A 120 18.83 -11.26 -13.33
CA TYR A 120 18.05 -12.36 -12.81
C TYR A 120 16.70 -11.86 -12.28
N PHE A 121 15.64 -12.48 -12.76
CA PHE A 121 14.29 -12.35 -12.25
C PHE A 121 14.05 -13.40 -11.18
N GLN A 122 13.47 -13.02 -10.04
CA GLN A 122 12.89 -13.94 -9.08
C GLN A 122 11.39 -13.69 -8.95
N GLY A 123 10.63 -14.72 -8.57
CA GLY A 123 9.21 -14.57 -8.26
C GLY A 123 8.61 -15.77 -7.56
N THR A 124 7.42 -15.57 -7.02
CA THR A 124 6.61 -16.59 -6.33
C THR A 124 5.68 -17.24 -7.34
N MET A 125 5.97 -18.47 -7.73
CA MET A 125 5.16 -19.23 -8.68
C MET A 125 4.17 -20.11 -7.95
N PHE A 126 2.88 -19.93 -8.25
CA PHE A 126 1.85 -20.81 -7.72
C PHE A 126 1.80 -22.12 -8.53
N PRO A 127 1.55 -23.26 -7.85
CA PRO A 127 1.36 -24.52 -8.54
C PRO A 127 0.15 -24.47 -9.46
N LYS A 128 0.28 -25.06 -10.65
CA LYS A 128 -0.83 -25.13 -11.62
C LYS A 128 -2.00 -25.90 -10.99
N LYS A 129 -3.19 -25.29 -11.01
CA LYS A 129 -4.44 -25.99 -10.67
C LYS A 129 -4.60 -27.19 -11.62
N PRO A 130 -4.84 -28.41 -11.12
CA PRO A 130 -5.20 -29.53 -11.97
C PRO A 130 -6.53 -29.27 -12.69
N ALA A 131 -6.82 -30.06 -13.73
CA ALA A 131 -8.02 -29.90 -14.56
C ALA A 131 -9.34 -30.08 -13.79
N ASP A 132 -9.31 -30.73 -12.62
CA ASP A 132 -10.47 -30.93 -11.74
C ASP A 132 -10.74 -29.72 -10.81
N GLY A 133 -9.93 -28.67 -10.90
CA GLY A 133 -10.08 -27.41 -10.18
C GLY A 133 -9.71 -27.46 -8.69
N LYS A 134 -9.33 -28.63 -8.15
CA LYS A 134 -8.93 -28.78 -6.74
C LYS A 134 -7.42 -28.72 -6.66
N LEU A 135 -6.88 -27.71 -5.99
CA LEU A 135 -5.47 -27.73 -5.60
C LEU A 135 -5.26 -28.93 -4.66
N PRO A 136 -4.36 -29.86 -4.98
CA PRO A 136 -4.00 -30.93 -4.06
C PRO A 136 -3.55 -30.35 -2.72
N GLU A 137 -3.99 -30.97 -1.63
CA GLU A 137 -3.61 -30.57 -0.28
C GLU A 137 -2.08 -30.61 -0.12
N GLY A 138 -1.48 -29.52 0.37
CA GLY A 138 -0.02 -29.40 0.56
C GLY A 138 0.78 -28.88 -0.63
N LEU A 139 0.15 -28.42 -1.72
CA LEU A 139 0.84 -27.70 -2.80
C LEU A 139 1.15 -26.25 -2.38
N LEU A 140 2.44 -26.00 -2.15
CA LEU A 140 2.97 -24.72 -1.70
C LEU A 140 3.51 -23.90 -2.89
N PRO A 141 3.54 -22.56 -2.78
CA PRO A 141 4.24 -21.72 -3.75
C PRO A 141 5.72 -22.09 -3.86
N GLN A 142 6.30 -21.87 -5.03
CA GLN A 142 7.73 -22.08 -5.28
C GLN A 142 8.41 -20.76 -5.59
N ILE A 143 9.53 -20.50 -4.94
CA ILE A 143 10.41 -19.41 -5.33
C ILE A 143 11.24 -19.87 -6.52
N VAL A 144 11.12 -19.16 -7.62
CA VAL A 144 11.79 -19.49 -8.88
C VAL A 144 12.66 -18.34 -9.37
N GLN A 145 13.60 -18.68 -10.26
CA GLN A 145 14.48 -17.73 -10.92
C GLN A 145 14.62 -18.01 -12.40
N MET A 146 14.81 -16.96 -13.19
CA MET A 146 15.27 -17.03 -14.58
C MET A 146 16.21 -15.85 -14.90
N GLU A 147 17.18 -16.07 -15.78
CA GLU A 147 17.90 -14.99 -16.46
C GLU A 147 16.98 -14.35 -17.50
N ILE A 148 16.94 -13.02 -17.57
CA ILE A 148 16.10 -12.27 -18.52
C ILE A 148 16.91 -11.22 -19.29
N ASP A 149 16.44 -10.85 -20.48
CA ASP A 149 16.81 -9.59 -21.12
C ASP A 149 15.94 -8.47 -20.56
N ILE A 150 16.55 -7.54 -19.81
CA ILE A 150 15.84 -6.44 -19.16
C ILE A 150 15.12 -5.49 -20.15
N LYS A 151 15.55 -5.44 -21.41
CA LYS A 151 14.97 -4.55 -22.44
C LYS A 151 13.76 -5.15 -23.13
N THR A 152 13.66 -6.47 -23.17
CA THR A 152 12.56 -7.17 -23.88
C THR A 152 11.65 -7.95 -22.94
N GLY A 153 12.10 -8.27 -21.71
CA GLY A 153 11.40 -9.14 -20.77
C GLY A 153 11.52 -10.63 -21.12
N GLU A 154 12.23 -10.99 -22.19
CA GLU A 154 12.38 -12.37 -22.63
C GLU A 154 13.30 -13.16 -21.69
N SER A 155 12.93 -14.41 -21.41
CA SER A 155 13.80 -15.31 -20.67
C SER A 155 14.97 -15.77 -21.53
N LEU A 156 16.18 -15.60 -21.02
CA LEU A 156 17.44 -16.08 -21.61
C LEU A 156 17.84 -17.47 -21.11
N SER A 157 17.15 -17.99 -20.10
CA SER A 157 17.44 -19.29 -19.47
C SER A 157 16.34 -20.34 -19.63
N GLY A 158 15.30 -20.02 -20.40
CA GLY A 158 14.13 -20.87 -20.60
C GLY A 158 13.10 -20.74 -19.46
N SER A 159 12.46 -21.84 -19.08
CA SER A 159 11.45 -21.79 -18.02
C SER A 159 12.04 -21.44 -16.65
N PRO A 160 11.29 -20.76 -15.76
CA PRO A 160 11.73 -20.48 -14.39
C PRO A 160 12.15 -21.76 -13.65
N LYS A 161 13.27 -21.69 -12.95
CA LYS A 161 13.86 -22.80 -12.19
C LYS A 161 13.64 -22.59 -10.70
N PRO A 162 13.26 -23.62 -9.92
CA PRO A 162 13.21 -23.51 -8.46
C PRO A 162 14.55 -23.02 -7.89
N LEU A 163 14.50 -22.05 -7.00
CA LEU A 163 15.67 -21.37 -6.44
C LEU A 163 15.83 -21.67 -4.94
N MET A 164 14.81 -21.31 -4.15
CA MET A 164 14.80 -21.44 -2.70
C MET A 164 13.57 -22.22 -2.25
N LYS A 165 13.76 -23.02 -1.20
CA LYS A 165 12.68 -23.74 -0.53
C LYS A 165 12.37 -23.01 0.78
N ALA A 166 11.08 -22.78 1.04
CA ALA A 166 10.59 -22.24 2.30
C ALA A 166 11.23 -22.95 3.51
N HIS A 167 11.64 -22.18 4.50
CA HIS A 167 12.15 -22.67 5.78
C HIS A 167 11.03 -23.17 6.69
N GLY A 168 9.91 -22.45 6.74
CA GLY A 168 8.80 -22.61 7.68
C GLY A 168 7.66 -23.49 7.17
N ARG A 169 6.41 -23.03 7.36
CA ARG A 169 5.19 -23.81 7.06
C ARG A 169 4.84 -23.83 5.58
N GLY A 170 5.67 -23.20 4.74
CA GLY A 170 5.68 -23.44 3.30
C GLY A 170 5.14 -22.32 2.43
N TRP A 171 4.51 -21.29 3.00
CA TRP A 171 4.03 -20.13 2.24
C TRP A 171 5.16 -19.12 2.08
N ALA A 172 6.07 -19.40 1.14
CA ALA A 172 7.17 -18.50 0.80
C ALA A 172 6.78 -17.55 -0.34
N GLU A 173 7.11 -16.28 -0.16
CA GLU A 173 6.88 -15.21 -1.12
C GLU A 173 7.96 -14.10 -0.99
N GLY A 174 7.77 -12.95 -1.65
CA GLY A 174 8.67 -11.80 -1.53
C GLY A 174 10.17 -12.08 -1.74
N PRO A 175 10.60 -12.81 -2.80
CA PRO A 175 12.00 -13.18 -2.94
C PRO A 175 12.88 -12.00 -3.37
N HIS A 176 13.96 -11.75 -2.63
CA HIS A 176 15.04 -10.85 -3.05
C HIS A 176 16.40 -11.55 -2.99
N VAL A 177 17.27 -11.21 -3.94
CA VAL A 177 18.65 -11.73 -4.01
C VAL A 177 19.63 -10.57 -3.92
N TYR A 178 20.69 -10.77 -3.14
CA TYR A 178 21.78 -9.84 -2.92
C TYR A 178 23.12 -10.57 -3.12
N THR A 179 24.20 -9.83 -3.33
CA THR A 179 25.55 -10.40 -3.26
C THR A 179 26.44 -9.60 -2.32
N LYS A 180 27.24 -10.32 -1.53
CA LYS A 180 28.20 -9.75 -0.58
C LYS A 180 29.26 -10.80 -0.22
N ASP A 181 30.53 -10.41 -0.17
CA ASP A 181 31.66 -11.26 0.27
C ASP A 181 31.74 -12.64 -0.42
N GLY A 182 31.49 -12.67 -1.73
CA GLY A 182 31.50 -13.90 -2.54
C GLY A 182 30.34 -14.86 -2.24
N TRP A 183 29.28 -14.38 -1.59
CA TRP A 183 28.02 -15.09 -1.38
C TRP A 183 26.90 -14.41 -2.15
N TYR A 184 25.92 -15.21 -2.56
CA TYR A 184 24.58 -14.77 -2.91
C TYR A 184 23.68 -15.01 -1.72
N TYR A 185 22.98 -13.99 -1.25
CA TYR A 185 22.01 -14.11 -0.17
C TYR A 185 20.61 -14.00 -0.73
N GLY A 186 19.73 -14.89 -0.29
CA GLY A 186 18.32 -14.84 -0.59
C GLY A 186 17.54 -14.41 0.65
N LEU A 187 16.55 -13.55 0.47
CA LEU A 187 15.60 -13.13 1.49
C LEU A 187 14.21 -13.51 1.01
N LEU A 188 13.41 -14.13 1.89
CA LEU A 188 12.00 -14.43 1.63
C LEU A 188 11.12 -13.86 2.74
N ALA A 189 9.86 -13.59 2.39
CA ALA A 189 8.75 -13.53 3.33
C ALA A 189 8.14 -14.93 3.48
N GLU A 190 7.78 -15.33 4.69
CA GLU A 190 7.16 -16.63 4.93
C GLU A 190 5.99 -16.61 5.91
N ASP A 191 5.14 -17.65 5.80
CA ASP A 191 4.01 -17.96 6.68
C ASP A 191 2.81 -16.99 6.57
N GLY A 192 2.68 -16.36 5.40
CA GLY A 192 1.60 -15.42 5.04
C GLY A 192 1.83 -14.02 5.61
N THR A 193 1.00 -13.05 5.21
CA THR A 193 1.15 -11.63 5.60
C THR A 193 0.41 -11.26 6.89
N GLU A 194 0.12 -12.24 7.74
CA GLU A 194 -0.72 -12.09 8.94
C GLU A 194 0.09 -12.18 10.24
N ILE A 195 -0.53 -12.55 11.37
CA ILE A 195 0.12 -12.63 12.69
C ILE A 195 1.36 -13.55 12.74
N ASN A 196 1.47 -14.50 11.82
CA ASN A 196 2.58 -15.46 11.76
C ASN A 196 3.73 -15.02 10.83
N HIS A 197 3.58 -13.88 10.15
CA HIS A 197 4.52 -13.39 9.15
C HIS A 197 5.94 -13.29 9.68
N CYS A 198 6.90 -13.55 8.79
CA CYS A 198 8.31 -13.52 9.14
C CYS A 198 9.20 -13.27 7.91
N VAL A 199 10.46 -12.94 8.18
CA VAL A 199 11.54 -12.84 7.20
C VAL A 199 12.53 -13.99 7.43
N THR A 200 12.91 -14.67 6.36
CA THR A 200 13.89 -15.75 6.36
C THR A 200 15.04 -15.43 5.41
N MET A 201 16.25 -15.86 5.78
CA MET A 201 17.47 -15.65 5.00
C MET A 201 18.08 -16.98 4.56
N PHE A 202 18.67 -16.96 3.39
CA PHE A 202 19.38 -18.08 2.77
C PHE A 202 20.66 -17.57 2.12
N ARG A 203 21.62 -18.46 1.83
CA ARG A 203 22.79 -18.08 1.02
C ARG A 203 23.30 -19.21 0.14
N SER A 204 24.05 -18.86 -0.90
CA SER A 204 24.72 -19.81 -1.77
C SER A 204 26.02 -19.22 -2.33
N ARG A 205 26.91 -20.09 -2.81
CA ARG A 205 28.09 -19.70 -3.59
C ARG A 205 27.78 -19.50 -5.08
N SER A 206 26.55 -19.78 -5.49
CA SER A 206 26.08 -19.67 -6.86
C SER A 206 24.74 -18.94 -6.88
N VAL A 207 24.54 -18.04 -7.83
CA VAL A 207 23.25 -17.35 -8.04
C VAL A 207 22.11 -18.33 -8.35
N TRP A 208 22.44 -19.54 -8.81
CA TRP A 208 21.48 -20.63 -9.07
C TRP A 208 21.34 -21.63 -7.91
N GLY A 209 21.97 -21.36 -6.76
CA GLY A 209 21.94 -22.25 -5.62
C GLY A 209 22.89 -23.47 -5.75
N PRO A 210 22.71 -24.48 -4.89
CA PRO A 210 21.65 -24.58 -3.89
C PRO A 210 21.82 -23.54 -2.77
N PHE A 211 20.70 -22.98 -2.32
CA PHE A 211 20.66 -22.04 -1.19
C PHE A 211 20.53 -22.80 0.13
N GLU A 212 21.45 -22.57 1.06
CA GLU A 212 21.36 -23.06 2.44
C GLU A 212 20.56 -22.08 3.30
N SER A 213 19.67 -22.60 4.14
CA SER A 213 18.89 -21.81 5.10
C SER A 213 19.79 -21.27 6.20
N HIS A 214 19.57 -20.04 6.62
CA HIS A 214 20.18 -19.52 7.84
C HIS A 214 19.77 -20.40 9.03
N PRO A 215 20.72 -20.84 9.89
CA PRO A 215 20.40 -21.68 11.05
C PRO A 215 19.50 -21.04 12.11
N GLN A 216 19.32 -19.72 12.08
CA GLN A 216 18.52 -18.97 13.05
C GLN A 216 17.25 -18.38 12.42
N ASN A 217 16.83 -18.90 11.26
CA ASN A 217 15.56 -18.50 10.68
C ASN A 217 14.38 -18.79 11.65
N PRO A 218 13.32 -17.95 11.63
CA PRO A 218 13.27 -16.66 10.93
C PRO A 218 14.15 -15.59 11.59
N VAL A 219 14.78 -14.74 10.77
CA VAL A 219 15.66 -13.65 11.25
C VAL A 219 14.87 -12.44 11.77
N LEU A 220 13.60 -12.32 11.38
CA LEU A 220 12.70 -11.27 11.84
C LEU A 220 11.26 -11.79 11.91
N THR A 221 10.59 -11.62 13.05
CA THR A 221 9.16 -11.92 13.22
C THR A 221 8.63 -11.31 14.53
N ALA A 222 7.32 -11.05 14.59
CA ALA A 222 6.61 -10.75 15.83
C ALA A 222 5.71 -11.93 16.30
N ARG A 223 5.73 -13.05 15.57
CA ARG A 223 4.88 -14.22 15.83
C ARG A 223 5.02 -14.72 17.26
N GLY A 224 3.88 -14.99 17.90
CA GLY A 224 3.83 -15.55 19.24
C GLY A 224 4.24 -14.57 20.35
N THR A 225 4.26 -13.28 20.05
CA THR A 225 4.53 -12.21 21.01
C THR A 225 3.28 -11.35 21.25
N ASP A 226 3.32 -10.52 22.28
CA ASP A 226 2.32 -9.52 22.65
C ASP A 226 2.78 -8.08 22.31
N GLU A 227 3.79 -7.93 21.44
CA GLU A 227 4.27 -6.61 21.00
C GLU A 227 3.16 -5.84 20.28
N TYR A 228 3.20 -4.52 20.38
CA TYR A 228 2.27 -3.64 19.66
C TYR A 228 2.45 -3.70 18.14
N VAL A 229 3.66 -3.95 17.66
CA VAL A 229 3.97 -4.12 16.24
C VAL A 229 3.89 -5.61 15.89
N GLN A 230 2.98 -5.96 14.99
CA GLN A 230 2.67 -7.34 14.61
C GLN A 230 2.70 -7.53 13.09
N GLY A 231 2.63 -8.78 12.61
CA GLY A 231 2.62 -9.09 11.18
C GLY A 231 3.88 -8.67 10.43
N VAL A 232 5.02 -8.61 11.13
CA VAL A 232 6.32 -8.16 10.61
C VAL A 232 6.85 -9.13 9.56
N GLY A 233 7.07 -8.65 8.34
CA GLY A 233 7.65 -9.44 7.25
C GLY A 233 7.78 -8.66 5.94
N HIS A 234 7.96 -9.37 4.82
CA HIS A 234 8.11 -8.78 3.47
C HIS A 234 9.12 -7.64 3.44
N ALA A 235 10.37 -7.96 3.80
CA ALA A 235 11.44 -6.99 3.96
C ALA A 235 12.30 -6.84 2.69
N ASP A 236 12.88 -5.66 2.50
CA ASP A 236 13.90 -5.40 1.48
C ASP A 236 15.13 -4.76 2.13
N LEU A 237 16.33 -5.27 1.81
CA LEU A 237 17.61 -4.80 2.33
C LEU A 237 18.23 -3.81 1.36
N PHE A 238 18.78 -2.73 1.87
CA PHE A 238 19.50 -1.75 1.06
C PHE A 238 20.62 -1.09 1.86
N GLN A 239 21.55 -0.48 1.14
CA GLN A 239 22.69 0.22 1.70
C GLN A 239 22.55 1.72 1.44
N ASP A 240 22.93 2.55 2.41
CA ASP A 240 23.10 4.00 2.19
C ASP A 240 24.48 4.33 1.59
N GLU A 241 24.72 5.61 1.26
CA GLU A 241 26.01 6.06 0.69
C GLU A 241 27.21 5.89 1.63
N ALA A 242 26.97 5.80 2.94
CA ALA A 242 28.02 5.59 3.94
C ALA A 242 28.34 4.10 4.12
N GLY A 243 27.64 3.21 3.43
CA GLY A 243 27.83 1.77 3.52
C GLY A 243 27.04 1.10 4.64
N ASN A 244 26.16 1.83 5.35
CA ASN A 244 25.33 1.24 6.39
C ASN A 244 24.16 0.47 5.78
N TRP A 245 23.81 -0.65 6.40
CA TRP A 245 22.70 -1.49 5.97
C TRP A 245 21.43 -1.17 6.74
N TRP A 246 20.34 -1.17 6.00
CA TRP A 246 18.99 -0.91 6.47
C TRP A 246 18.03 -1.95 5.90
N ALA A 247 16.93 -2.18 6.60
CA ALA A 247 15.81 -2.97 6.08
C ALA A 247 14.52 -2.18 6.22
N VAL A 248 13.76 -2.09 5.13
CA VAL A 248 12.34 -1.76 5.20
C VAL A 248 11.53 -3.04 5.29
N MET A 249 10.38 -2.99 5.97
CA MET A 249 9.47 -4.12 6.09
C MET A 249 8.04 -3.64 6.30
N LEU A 250 7.06 -4.49 6.02
CA LEU A 250 5.68 -4.21 6.42
C LEU A 250 5.41 -4.73 7.84
N ALA A 251 4.53 -4.04 8.56
CA ALA A 251 3.92 -4.51 9.80
C ALA A 251 2.60 -3.78 10.08
N VAL A 252 1.89 -4.16 11.14
CA VAL A 252 0.69 -3.48 11.63
C VAL A 252 0.89 -3.02 13.07
N ARG A 253 0.22 -1.92 13.45
CA ARG A 253 0.03 -1.52 14.85
C ARG A 253 -1.22 -2.17 15.41
N LEU A 254 -1.06 -3.23 16.18
CA LEU A 254 -2.15 -4.08 16.66
C LEU A 254 -2.34 -3.94 18.17
N LYS A 255 -3.57 -3.65 18.58
CA LYS A 255 -3.98 -3.64 19.98
C LYS A 255 -5.41 -4.10 20.15
N ASP A 256 -5.63 -5.10 21.01
CA ASP A 256 -6.96 -5.65 21.29
C ASP A 256 -7.74 -6.03 20.02
N GLY A 257 -7.03 -6.57 19.01
CA GLY A 257 -7.57 -6.94 17.70
C GLY A 257 -7.76 -5.78 16.71
N ARG A 258 -7.53 -4.53 17.12
CA ARG A 258 -7.63 -3.34 16.26
C ARG A 258 -6.29 -3.02 15.61
N PHE A 259 -6.32 -2.85 14.30
CA PHE A 259 -5.19 -2.38 13.48
C PHE A 259 -5.73 -1.64 12.24
N PRO A 260 -6.55 -0.59 12.45
CA PRO A 260 -7.42 -0.08 11.41
C PRO A 260 -6.68 0.51 10.22
N LEU A 261 -5.42 0.90 10.34
CA LEU A 261 -4.64 1.51 9.26
C LEU A 261 -4.14 0.51 8.20
N GLY A 262 -4.30 -0.79 8.46
CA GLY A 262 -3.73 -1.84 7.62
C GLY A 262 -2.21 -1.94 7.79
N ARG A 263 -1.55 -2.51 6.79
CA ARG A 263 -0.10 -2.73 6.75
C ARG A 263 0.64 -1.43 6.41
N GLU A 264 1.57 -1.02 7.27
CA GLU A 264 2.36 0.21 7.18
C GLU A 264 3.84 -0.14 6.92
N THR A 265 4.65 0.83 6.47
CA THR A 265 6.09 0.61 6.24
C THR A 265 6.91 0.97 7.48
N PHE A 266 7.73 0.03 7.92
CA PHE A 266 8.66 0.14 9.04
C PHE A 266 10.12 0.10 8.52
N LEU A 267 11.03 0.59 9.35
CA LEU A 267 12.47 0.60 9.11
C LEU A 267 13.19 -0.01 10.31
N CYS A 268 14.23 -0.80 10.07
CA CYS A 268 15.19 -1.15 11.11
C CYS A 268 16.64 -1.09 10.60
N PRO A 269 17.61 -0.82 11.49
CA PRO A 269 19.02 -0.89 11.13
C PRO A 269 19.46 -2.35 11.01
N VAL A 270 20.41 -2.62 10.12
CA VAL A 270 20.98 -3.96 9.92
C VAL A 270 22.50 -3.89 10.05
N THR A 271 23.08 -4.82 10.79
CA THR A 271 24.54 -5.01 10.77
C THR A 271 24.85 -6.23 9.93
N TRP A 272 25.82 -6.13 9.02
CA TRP A 272 26.18 -7.24 8.15
C TRP A 272 27.70 -7.44 8.12
N PRO A 273 28.26 -8.18 9.11
CA PRO A 273 29.69 -8.44 9.17
C PRO A 273 30.18 -9.20 7.92
N GLU A 274 31.48 -9.08 7.66
CA GLU A 274 32.11 -9.72 6.51
C GLU A 274 32.00 -11.25 6.56
N GLY A 275 31.49 -11.86 5.50
CA GLY A 275 31.31 -13.32 5.38
C GLY A 275 30.20 -13.93 6.25
N GLU A 276 29.51 -13.11 7.05
CA GLU A 276 28.49 -13.53 8.02
C GLU A 276 27.06 -13.29 7.49
N TRP A 277 26.08 -13.59 8.33
CA TRP A 277 24.67 -13.29 8.08
C TRP A 277 24.30 -11.86 8.52
N PRO A 278 23.30 -11.23 7.88
CA PRO A 278 22.79 -9.94 8.35
C PRO A 278 22.04 -10.12 9.68
N VAL A 279 22.29 -9.21 10.62
CA VAL A 279 21.62 -9.14 11.91
C VAL A 279 20.69 -7.93 11.91
N PHE A 280 19.40 -8.20 11.85
CA PHE A 280 18.34 -7.19 11.87
C PHE A 280 18.14 -6.65 13.29
N ASN A 281 18.13 -5.33 13.43
CA ASN A 281 17.79 -4.62 14.67
C ASN A 281 18.53 -5.15 15.92
N ASN A 282 19.79 -5.55 15.78
CA ASN A 282 20.59 -6.18 16.85
C ASN A 282 19.89 -7.37 17.52
N SER A 283 19.15 -8.18 16.74
CA SER A 283 18.33 -9.30 17.22
C SER A 283 17.22 -8.91 18.22
N LYS A 284 16.88 -7.62 18.31
CA LYS A 284 15.71 -7.12 19.05
C LYS A 284 14.48 -7.14 18.15
N LYS A 285 13.30 -7.26 18.75
CA LYS A 285 12.00 -7.21 18.03
C LYS A 285 11.77 -5.84 17.40
N ILE A 286 10.96 -5.79 16.34
CA ILE A 286 10.53 -4.52 15.73
C ILE A 286 9.51 -3.83 16.64
N GLY A 287 9.64 -2.52 16.78
CA GLY A 287 8.80 -1.71 17.64
C GLY A 287 8.64 -0.30 17.07
N MET A 288 8.06 0.60 17.86
CA MET A 288 7.88 2.01 17.47
C MET A 288 9.19 2.80 17.49
N GLU A 289 10.16 2.34 18.28
CA GLU A 289 11.45 2.99 18.50
C GLU A 289 12.59 1.99 18.42
N HIS A 290 13.73 2.45 17.92
CA HIS A 290 14.93 1.65 17.75
C HIS A 290 16.15 2.42 18.22
N GLU A 291 17.02 1.71 18.93
CA GLU A 291 18.39 2.14 19.13
C GLU A 291 19.15 1.91 17.82
N LEU A 292 19.66 2.99 17.25
CA LEU A 292 20.37 2.92 16.00
C LEU A 292 21.79 2.38 16.23
N CYS A 293 22.20 1.36 15.49
CA CYS A 293 23.60 0.92 15.49
C CYS A 293 24.50 1.80 14.60
N GLN A 294 23.91 2.66 13.75
CA GLN A 294 24.57 3.60 12.86
C GLN A 294 23.76 4.91 12.80
N PRO A 295 24.39 6.09 12.62
CA PRO A 295 23.65 7.34 12.50
C PRO A 295 22.72 7.33 11.28
N LEU A 296 21.58 8.02 11.38
CA LEU A 296 20.74 8.28 10.22
C LEU A 296 21.49 9.13 9.18
N PRO A 297 21.20 8.95 7.88
CA PRO A 297 21.71 9.85 6.85
C PRO A 297 21.32 11.30 7.14
N VAL A 298 22.25 12.23 6.91
CA VAL A 298 22.01 13.66 7.08
C VAL A 298 21.63 14.25 5.73
N PRO A 299 20.49 14.95 5.61
CA PRO A 299 20.13 15.64 4.38
C PRO A 299 21.24 16.60 3.94
N ASN A 300 21.85 16.32 2.79
CA ASN A 300 22.99 17.08 2.28
C ASN A 300 22.72 17.72 0.91
N GLN A 301 21.61 17.39 0.24
CA GLN A 301 21.24 17.98 -1.04
C GLN A 301 20.10 18.97 -0.88
N THR A 302 20.29 20.17 -1.40
CA THR A 302 19.21 21.15 -1.53
C THR A 302 18.46 20.90 -2.84
N ILE A 303 17.52 19.96 -2.83
CA ILE A 303 16.60 19.76 -3.93
C ILE A 303 15.30 20.49 -3.58
N GLU A 304 14.85 21.40 -4.45
CA GLU A 304 13.62 22.18 -4.25
C GLU A 304 12.42 21.30 -3.89
N PHE A 305 12.36 20.08 -4.44
CA PHE A 305 11.37 19.07 -4.13
C PHE A 305 11.20 18.82 -2.62
N PHE A 306 12.29 18.69 -1.86
CA PHE A 306 12.25 18.44 -0.41
C PHE A 306 11.86 19.67 0.43
N SER A 307 11.78 20.85 -0.18
CA SER A 307 11.35 22.08 0.52
C SER A 307 9.84 22.27 0.57
N LYS A 308 9.07 21.40 -0.13
CA LYS A 308 7.61 21.50 -0.24
C LYS A 308 6.94 20.59 0.78
N ALA A 309 6.19 21.19 1.71
CA ALA A 309 5.22 20.44 2.50
C ALA A 309 4.15 19.88 1.56
N VAL A 310 3.83 18.59 1.70
CA VAL A 310 2.72 17.97 0.98
C VAL A 310 1.55 17.90 1.94
N GLU A 311 0.63 18.86 1.79
CA GLU A 311 -0.64 18.93 2.49
C GLU A 311 -1.74 18.19 1.71
N GLU A 312 -2.75 17.68 2.40
CA GLU A 312 -3.93 17.04 1.81
C GLU A 312 -4.91 18.07 1.23
N THR A 313 -4.57 18.63 0.07
CA THR A 313 -5.42 19.57 -0.67
C THR A 313 -6.18 18.87 -1.80
N LEU A 314 -7.45 19.20 -2.01
CA LEU A 314 -8.27 18.72 -3.13
C LEU A 314 -7.82 19.33 -4.47
N THR A 315 -6.73 18.81 -5.03
CA THR A 315 -6.25 19.16 -6.37
C THR A 315 -5.86 17.88 -7.12
N PRO A 316 -6.10 17.81 -8.45
CA PRO A 316 -5.81 16.59 -9.22
C PRO A 316 -4.31 16.31 -9.31
N THR A 317 -3.47 17.31 -9.04
CA THR A 317 -2.00 17.19 -9.01
C THR A 317 -1.46 16.80 -7.65
N ASN A 318 -2.29 16.68 -6.61
CA ASN A 318 -1.83 16.30 -5.29
C ASN A 318 -1.34 14.83 -5.30
N PRO A 319 -0.07 14.56 -4.96
CA PRO A 319 0.49 13.22 -5.06
C PRO A 319 0.00 12.24 -3.97
N ARG A 320 -0.83 12.68 -3.00
CA ARG A 320 -1.45 11.81 -2.00
C ARG A 320 -2.90 11.44 -2.34
N LEU A 321 -3.48 12.09 -3.34
CA LEU A 321 -4.85 11.86 -3.77
C LEU A 321 -4.98 10.47 -4.39
N VAL A 322 -6.00 9.72 -3.97
CA VAL A 322 -6.32 8.41 -4.52
C VAL A 322 -7.77 8.32 -4.97
N CYS A 323 -7.99 7.55 -6.03
CA CYS A 323 -9.29 7.17 -6.55
C CYS A 323 -9.44 5.65 -6.57
N LEU A 324 -10.69 5.18 -6.67
CA LEU A 324 -10.98 3.75 -6.69
C LEU A 324 -10.93 3.19 -8.12
N ARG A 325 -10.07 2.19 -8.33
CA ARG A 325 -9.97 1.34 -9.53
C ARG A 325 -9.67 2.18 -10.78
N ASP A 326 -10.52 2.13 -11.79
CA ASP A 326 -10.39 2.93 -13.02
C ASP A 326 -11.28 4.18 -12.92
N PRO A 327 -10.78 5.32 -12.39
CA PRO A 327 -11.58 6.53 -12.26
C PRO A 327 -11.94 7.12 -13.62
N ASP A 328 -13.20 7.50 -13.78
CA ASP A 328 -13.63 8.37 -14.88
C ASP A 328 -13.38 9.83 -14.49
N PHE A 329 -12.23 10.37 -14.87
CA PHE A 329 -11.84 11.74 -14.56
C PHE A 329 -12.81 12.81 -15.10
N SER A 330 -13.65 12.48 -16.09
CA SER A 330 -14.69 13.42 -16.56
C SER A 330 -15.81 13.65 -15.54
N SER A 331 -15.87 12.81 -14.49
CA SER A 331 -16.82 12.95 -13.38
C SER A 331 -16.36 13.92 -12.30
N TYR A 332 -15.16 14.50 -12.42
CA TYR A 332 -14.56 15.38 -11.43
C TYR A 332 -14.23 16.72 -12.07
N ASP A 333 -14.92 17.77 -11.62
CA ASP A 333 -14.63 19.15 -11.99
C ASP A 333 -13.93 19.87 -10.83
N TRP A 334 -12.64 20.12 -11.00
CA TRP A 334 -11.76 20.66 -9.96
C TRP A 334 -11.78 22.19 -9.98
N HIS A 335 -11.92 22.80 -8.81
CA HIS A 335 -11.92 24.26 -8.66
C HIS A 335 -11.14 24.69 -7.43
N GLU A 336 -10.95 26.00 -7.27
CA GLU A 336 -10.27 26.55 -6.10
C GLU A 336 -11.01 26.11 -4.83
N GLY A 337 -10.29 25.44 -3.91
CA GLY A 337 -10.81 25.00 -2.62
C GLY A 337 -11.71 23.75 -2.64
N GLY A 338 -11.92 23.09 -3.79
CA GLY A 338 -12.87 21.97 -3.84
C GLY A 338 -12.93 21.17 -5.15
N VAL A 339 -13.92 20.27 -5.20
CA VAL A 339 -14.23 19.42 -6.36
C VAL A 339 -15.73 19.21 -6.48
N SER A 340 -16.25 19.29 -7.69
CA SER A 340 -17.60 18.87 -8.03
C SER A 340 -17.58 17.46 -8.59
N ILE A 341 -18.36 16.55 -8.01
CA ILE A 341 -18.36 15.12 -8.35
C ILE A 341 -19.71 14.72 -8.94
N VAL A 342 -19.71 14.19 -10.15
CA VAL A 342 -20.86 13.49 -10.75
C VAL A 342 -20.91 12.08 -10.18
N GLY A 343 -21.97 11.74 -9.46
CA GLY A 343 -22.18 10.41 -8.91
C GLY A 343 -22.54 9.40 -10.01
N LYS A 344 -22.02 8.18 -9.88
CA LYS A 344 -22.32 7.05 -10.80
C LYS A 344 -23.31 6.07 -10.19
N ALA A 345 -23.83 5.19 -11.04
CA ALA A 345 -24.65 4.04 -10.64
C ALA A 345 -23.99 3.16 -9.57
N ALA A 346 -22.66 2.98 -9.66
CA ALA A 346 -21.90 2.22 -8.68
C ALA A 346 -21.84 2.98 -7.35
N ASN A 347 -22.24 2.32 -6.28
CA ASN A 347 -22.12 2.80 -4.91
C ASN A 347 -20.93 2.16 -4.19
N LEU A 348 -20.75 2.48 -2.90
CA LEU A 348 -19.64 1.98 -2.08
C LEU A 348 -19.59 0.44 -1.97
N HIS A 349 -20.74 -0.24 -2.10
CA HIS A 349 -20.83 -1.71 -2.06
C HIS A 349 -20.54 -2.38 -3.41
N THR A 350 -20.30 -1.61 -4.47
CA THR A 350 -20.15 -2.18 -5.80
C THR A 350 -18.73 -2.72 -5.98
N PRO A 351 -18.54 -4.04 -6.24
CA PRO A 351 -17.21 -4.65 -6.27
C PRO A 351 -16.42 -4.36 -7.56
N LYS A 352 -17.06 -3.84 -8.61
CA LYS A 352 -16.48 -3.63 -9.94
C LYS A 352 -17.12 -2.44 -10.69
N GLY A 353 -16.53 -2.01 -11.81
CA GLY A 353 -17.02 -0.88 -12.62
C GLY A 353 -16.38 0.47 -12.27
N THR A 354 -17.01 1.59 -12.56
CA THR A 354 -16.44 2.92 -12.25
C THR A 354 -17.21 3.53 -11.09
N SER A 355 -16.49 3.99 -10.06
CA SER A 355 -17.06 4.63 -8.88
C SER A 355 -16.59 6.08 -8.79
N SER A 356 -17.45 6.98 -8.36
CA SER A 356 -17.08 8.37 -8.08
C SER A 356 -16.63 8.49 -6.62
N LEU A 357 -15.37 8.10 -6.39
CA LEU A 357 -14.74 8.09 -5.09
C LEU A 357 -13.33 8.67 -5.19
N VAL A 358 -13.00 9.65 -4.34
CA VAL A 358 -11.68 10.28 -4.29
C VAL A 358 -11.33 10.67 -2.86
N GLY A 359 -10.06 10.56 -2.45
CA GLY A 359 -9.70 10.85 -1.08
C GLY A 359 -8.22 10.70 -0.76
N PHE A 360 -7.93 10.57 0.55
CA PHE A 360 -6.59 10.44 1.09
C PHE A 360 -6.51 9.25 2.04
N ARG A 361 -5.41 8.51 2.00
CA ARG A 361 -5.14 7.44 2.98
C ARG A 361 -5.20 8.02 4.39
N GLN A 362 -5.84 7.32 5.31
CA GLN A 362 -5.69 7.64 6.73
C GLN A 362 -4.29 7.23 7.19
N ARG A 363 -3.53 8.20 7.69
CA ARG A 363 -2.11 8.03 8.07
C ARG A 363 -1.84 8.19 9.56
N SER A 364 -2.87 8.43 10.36
CA SER A 364 -2.77 8.52 11.81
C SER A 364 -3.92 7.78 12.47
N LEU A 365 -3.62 7.15 13.62
CA LEU A 365 -4.65 6.58 14.49
C LEU A 365 -5.46 7.69 15.15
N ASN A 366 -4.81 8.80 15.50
CA ASN A 366 -5.46 10.00 16.04
C ASN A 366 -5.50 11.04 14.94
N ALA A 367 -6.68 11.21 14.33
CA ALA A 367 -6.86 12.09 13.19
C ALA A 367 -8.25 12.70 13.19
N GLN A 368 -8.41 13.82 12.51
CA GLN A 368 -9.71 14.41 12.21
C GLN A 368 -9.77 14.77 10.73
N VAL A 369 -10.88 14.47 10.07
CA VAL A 369 -11.16 14.94 8.72
C VAL A 369 -12.52 15.63 8.68
N SER A 370 -12.62 16.75 7.97
CA SER A 370 -13.89 17.42 7.72
C SER A 370 -14.01 17.93 6.29
N ILE A 371 -15.24 18.01 5.79
CA ILE A 371 -15.56 18.50 4.44
C ILE A 371 -16.92 19.19 4.45
N ASP A 372 -17.07 20.24 3.63
CA ASP A 372 -18.36 20.84 3.32
C ASP A 372 -18.94 20.21 2.04
N VAL A 373 -20.22 19.86 2.08
CA VAL A 373 -20.99 19.32 0.96
C VAL A 373 -22.14 20.28 0.66
N LEU A 374 -22.18 20.82 -0.57
CA LEU A 374 -23.28 21.67 -1.01
C LEU A 374 -24.38 20.78 -1.55
N VAL A 375 -25.50 20.77 -0.81
CA VAL A 375 -26.65 19.93 -1.09
C VAL A 375 -27.56 20.63 -2.07
N GLN A 376 -27.77 20.00 -3.24
CA GLN A 376 -28.81 20.40 -4.18
C GLN A 376 -30.02 19.47 -4.03
N PRO A 377 -31.26 19.92 -4.34
CA PRO A 377 -32.41 19.04 -4.37
C PRO A 377 -32.17 17.88 -5.35
N SER A 378 -32.09 16.68 -4.79
CA SER A 378 -31.75 15.44 -5.49
C SER A 378 -32.89 14.43 -5.41
N SER A 379 -32.81 13.34 -6.19
CA SER A 379 -33.74 12.22 -6.02
C SER A 379 -33.50 11.52 -4.68
N ASP A 380 -34.50 10.79 -4.17
CA ASP A 380 -34.38 10.04 -2.90
C ASP A 380 -33.28 8.96 -2.93
N ASN A 381 -32.76 8.61 -4.11
CA ASN A 381 -31.72 7.61 -4.32
C ASN A 381 -30.31 8.20 -4.42
N GLU A 382 -30.18 9.47 -4.77
CA GLU A 382 -28.88 10.15 -4.87
C GLU A 382 -28.26 10.36 -3.48
N GLU A 383 -26.98 10.04 -3.35
CA GLU A 383 -26.23 10.09 -2.09
C GLU A 383 -24.84 10.65 -2.28
N ALA A 384 -24.40 11.51 -1.37
CA ALA A 384 -23.06 12.07 -1.36
C ALA A 384 -22.56 12.34 0.05
N GLY A 385 -21.26 12.19 0.29
CA GLY A 385 -20.72 12.38 1.63
C GLY A 385 -19.27 11.98 1.80
N LEU A 386 -18.91 11.68 3.05
CA LEU A 386 -17.59 11.30 3.50
C LEU A 386 -17.63 9.87 4.04
N SER A 387 -16.72 9.03 3.57
CA SER A 387 -16.57 7.64 3.98
C SER A 387 -15.18 7.38 4.56
N VAL A 388 -15.11 6.58 5.61
CA VAL A 388 -13.90 5.84 6.00
C VAL A 388 -13.97 4.53 5.21
N TYR A 389 -13.39 4.52 4.02
CA TYR A 389 -13.54 3.43 3.06
C TYR A 389 -12.31 2.52 3.04
N VAL A 390 -12.49 1.22 3.30
CA VAL A 390 -11.43 0.21 3.13
C VAL A 390 -11.68 -0.60 1.86
N ASP A 391 -12.88 -1.14 1.72
CA ASP A 391 -13.38 -1.87 0.55
C ASP A 391 -14.92 -1.93 0.55
N GLN A 392 -15.50 -2.64 -0.41
CA GLN A 392 -16.95 -2.72 -0.61
C GLN A 392 -17.74 -3.42 0.51
N LEU A 393 -17.04 -4.12 1.41
CA LEU A 393 -17.60 -4.85 2.55
C LEU A 393 -17.31 -4.14 3.88
N ARG A 394 -16.42 -3.15 3.89
CA ARG A 394 -15.84 -2.54 5.08
C ARG A 394 -15.71 -1.03 4.87
N HIS A 395 -16.71 -0.29 5.33
CA HIS A 395 -16.69 1.17 5.32
C HIS A 395 -17.70 1.76 6.32
N PHE A 396 -17.40 2.99 6.76
CA PHE A 396 -18.28 3.78 7.62
C PHE A 396 -18.56 5.13 6.96
N ASP A 397 -19.82 5.52 6.87
CA ASP A 397 -20.22 6.65 6.04
C ASP A 397 -21.05 7.65 6.83
N VAL A 398 -20.76 8.93 6.59
CA VAL A 398 -21.66 10.03 6.88
C VAL A 398 -22.01 10.73 5.57
N SER A 399 -23.29 10.79 5.25
CA SER A 399 -23.75 11.26 3.95
C SER A 399 -25.08 11.99 4.02
N VAL A 400 -25.43 12.63 2.92
CA VAL A 400 -26.79 13.07 2.61
C VAL A 400 -27.34 12.19 1.49
N ARG A 401 -28.53 11.62 1.68
CA ARG A 401 -29.28 10.85 0.66
C ARG A 401 -30.66 11.46 0.44
N GLY A 402 -30.93 11.96 -0.76
CA GLY A 402 -32.02 12.92 -0.97
C GLY A 402 -31.84 14.12 -0.03
N ASN A 403 -32.81 14.32 0.88
CA ASN A 403 -32.71 15.33 1.94
C ASN A 403 -32.39 14.75 3.34
N ASN A 404 -32.06 13.46 3.42
CA ASN A 404 -31.84 12.77 4.69
C ASN A 404 -30.36 12.74 5.04
N ILE A 405 -30.02 13.11 6.28
CA ILE A 405 -28.68 12.83 6.85
C ILE A 405 -28.64 11.36 7.25
N VAL A 406 -27.63 10.66 6.75
CA VAL A 406 -27.45 9.21 6.90
C VAL A 406 -26.13 8.93 7.60
N PHE A 407 -26.18 8.03 8.57
CA PHE A 407 -25.01 7.33 9.09
C PHE A 407 -25.11 5.85 8.68
N SER A 408 -24.01 5.28 8.18
CA SER A 408 -23.97 3.87 7.74
C SER A 408 -22.71 3.16 8.21
N VAL A 409 -22.87 1.90 8.64
CA VAL A 409 -21.76 0.99 8.94
C VAL A 409 -21.90 -0.28 8.10
N SER A 410 -20.81 -0.66 7.42
CA SER A 410 -20.67 -1.92 6.71
C SER A 410 -19.41 -2.64 7.20
N SER A 411 -19.55 -3.92 7.57
CA SER A 411 -18.45 -4.77 8.01
C SER A 411 -18.72 -6.25 7.69
N LEU A 412 -17.69 -7.09 7.77
CA LEU A 412 -17.84 -8.54 7.59
C LEU A 412 -18.67 -9.20 8.71
N GLN A 413 -18.57 -8.67 9.93
CA GLN A 413 -19.27 -9.20 11.12
C GLN A 413 -20.74 -8.74 11.16
N GLN A 414 -21.03 -7.58 10.56
CA GLN A 414 -22.36 -7.04 10.37
C GLN A 414 -22.62 -6.83 8.86
N PRO A 415 -22.85 -7.92 8.11
CA PRO A 415 -23.08 -7.84 6.66
C PRO A 415 -24.36 -7.06 6.32
N THR A 416 -25.27 -6.90 7.29
CA THR A 416 -26.42 -5.99 7.18
C THR A 416 -25.94 -4.56 7.38
N LYS A 417 -26.02 -3.74 6.34
CA LYS A 417 -25.85 -2.29 6.41
C LYS A 417 -26.77 -1.73 7.50
N SER A 418 -26.23 -1.29 8.63
CA SER A 418 -27.01 -0.48 9.58
C SER A 418 -27.05 0.93 9.00
N THR A 419 -28.15 1.24 8.32
CA THR A 419 -28.43 2.59 7.83
C THR A 419 -29.36 3.26 8.83
N GLU A 420 -28.88 4.29 9.50
CA GLU A 420 -29.74 5.13 10.33
C GLU A 420 -30.07 6.42 9.57
N ILE A 421 -31.34 6.57 9.18
CA ILE A 421 -31.87 7.87 8.73
C ILE A 421 -32.14 8.68 9.98
N LEU A 422 -31.32 9.69 10.22
CA LEU A 422 -31.36 10.41 11.49
C LEU A 422 -32.36 11.57 11.45
N ARG A 423 -32.43 12.27 10.32
CA ARG A 423 -33.36 13.38 10.07
C ARG A 423 -33.32 13.84 8.63
N GLN A 424 -34.36 14.57 8.25
CA GLN A 424 -34.30 15.45 7.09
C GLN A 424 -33.57 16.76 7.44
N SER A 425 -32.83 17.30 6.48
CA SER A 425 -32.27 18.64 6.52
C SER A 425 -32.73 19.41 5.28
N SER A 426 -33.02 20.69 5.47
CA SER A 426 -33.24 21.65 4.38
C SER A 426 -32.05 22.57 4.19
N SER A 427 -30.93 22.30 4.85
CA SER A 427 -29.72 23.10 4.77
C SER A 427 -29.07 22.94 3.38
N PRO A 428 -28.76 24.04 2.67
CA PRO A 428 -28.10 23.98 1.36
C PRO A 428 -26.62 23.60 1.46
N ARG A 429 -26.04 23.67 2.67
CA ARG A 429 -24.69 23.20 2.98
C ARG A 429 -24.69 22.37 4.24
N LEU A 430 -23.97 21.24 4.21
CA LEU A 430 -23.70 20.35 5.33
C LEU A 430 -22.19 20.21 5.48
N SER A 431 -21.66 20.38 6.69
CA SER A 431 -20.30 19.96 7.00
C SER A 431 -20.33 18.58 7.65
N PHE A 432 -19.52 17.66 7.15
CA PHE A 432 -19.31 16.36 7.76
C PHE A 432 -17.93 16.29 8.38
N ARG A 433 -17.82 15.57 9.51
CA ARG A 433 -16.53 15.36 10.18
C ARG A 433 -16.42 13.95 10.73
N VAL A 434 -15.23 13.38 10.61
CA VAL A 434 -14.84 12.12 11.25
C VAL A 434 -13.69 12.39 12.20
N ARG A 435 -13.85 11.98 13.47
CA ARG A 435 -12.79 11.99 14.49
C ARG A 435 -12.37 10.56 14.75
N CYS A 436 -11.08 10.30 14.67
CA CYS A 436 -10.51 8.95 14.71
C CYS A 436 -9.58 8.84 15.91
N THR A 437 -9.68 7.73 16.64
CA THR A 437 -8.68 7.25 17.59
C THR A 437 -8.41 5.77 17.31
N GLU A 438 -7.42 5.19 17.99
CA GLU A 438 -7.15 3.74 17.93
C GLU A 438 -8.37 2.88 18.30
N SER A 439 -9.30 3.40 19.11
CA SER A 439 -10.45 2.66 19.63
C SER A 439 -11.81 3.13 19.13
N MET A 440 -11.89 4.21 18.33
CA MET A 440 -13.18 4.82 18.00
C MET A 440 -13.13 5.70 16.74
N TYR A 441 -14.14 5.57 15.88
CA TYR A 441 -14.51 6.57 14.86
C TYR A 441 -15.82 7.25 15.27
N ALA A 442 -15.83 8.59 15.36
CA ALA A 442 -17.03 9.39 15.65
C ALA A 442 -17.36 10.25 14.44
N PHE A 443 -18.64 10.27 14.09
CA PHE A 443 -19.16 10.98 12.92
C PHE A 443 -20.00 12.15 13.40
N ASP A 444 -19.67 13.34 12.94
CA ASP A 444 -20.38 14.57 13.28
C ASP A 444 -20.93 15.23 12.01
N VAL A 445 -22.04 15.96 12.19
CA VAL A 445 -22.61 16.85 11.17
C VAL A 445 -22.79 18.25 11.73
N LYS A 446 -22.63 19.25 10.87
CA LYS A 446 -22.97 20.65 11.11
C LYS A 446 -23.83 21.14 9.95
N GLU A 447 -24.96 21.76 10.26
CA GLU A 447 -25.88 22.34 9.27
C GLU A 447 -25.67 23.86 9.24
N GLU A 448 -25.61 24.46 8.04
CA GLU A 448 -25.56 25.92 7.90
C GLU A 448 -26.84 26.56 8.49
N ILE A 449 -28.01 26.01 8.17
CA ILE A 449 -29.29 26.44 8.74
C ILE A 449 -29.53 25.72 10.06
N GLY A 450 -29.56 26.47 11.17
CA GLY A 450 -29.87 25.93 12.51
C GLY A 450 -28.71 26.01 13.51
N GLY A 451 -27.51 26.42 13.08
CA GLY A 451 -26.40 26.84 13.94
C GLY A 451 -25.08 26.12 13.66
N GLU A 452 -23.95 26.79 13.96
CA GLU A 452 -22.58 26.35 13.63
C GLU A 452 -22.01 25.24 14.54
N LYS A 453 -22.84 24.53 15.31
CA LYS A 453 -22.35 23.52 16.26
C LYS A 453 -22.30 22.14 15.63
N TRP A 454 -21.15 21.49 15.74
CA TRP A 454 -21.01 20.06 15.44
C TRP A 454 -21.90 19.22 16.35
N ARG A 455 -22.60 18.27 15.76
CA ARG A 455 -23.41 17.27 16.46
C ARG A 455 -22.97 15.88 16.06
N GLU A 456 -22.60 15.07 17.04
CA GLU A 456 -22.31 13.65 16.84
C GLU A 456 -23.59 12.91 16.44
N ILE A 457 -23.46 12.05 15.43
CA ILE A 457 -24.57 11.32 14.81
C ILE A 457 -24.38 9.81 14.81
N GLY A 458 -23.17 9.34 15.11
CA GLY A 458 -22.87 7.92 15.14
C GLY A 458 -21.42 7.66 15.53
N THR A 459 -21.16 6.43 15.97
CA THR A 459 -19.81 5.94 16.27
C THR A 459 -19.62 4.55 15.70
N ALA A 460 -18.41 4.21 15.28
CA ALA A 460 -18.04 2.88 14.86
C ALA A 460 -16.74 2.42 15.54
N ASP A 461 -16.68 1.12 15.87
CA ASP A 461 -15.49 0.51 16.43
C ASP A 461 -14.49 0.18 15.30
N PRO A 462 -13.23 0.66 15.35
CA PRO A 462 -12.19 0.32 14.37
C PRO A 462 -11.97 -1.19 14.18
N LEU A 463 -12.36 -2.02 15.15
CA LEU A 463 -12.32 -3.47 15.04
C LEU A 463 -13.13 -3.97 13.84
N LEU A 464 -14.24 -3.31 13.49
CA LEU A 464 -15.13 -3.72 12.39
C LEU A 464 -14.49 -3.60 11.01
N ILE A 465 -13.40 -2.84 10.88
CA ILE A 465 -12.61 -2.72 9.65
C ILE A 465 -11.20 -3.32 9.77
N SER A 466 -10.83 -3.80 10.95
CA SER A 466 -9.53 -4.43 11.22
C SER A 466 -9.55 -5.89 10.82
N GLU A 467 -9.18 -6.17 9.58
CA GLU A 467 -9.04 -7.53 9.04
C GLU A 467 -7.69 -7.65 8.34
N TRP A 468 -7.14 -8.86 8.30
CA TRP A 468 -5.88 -9.19 7.62
C TRP A 468 -6.02 -9.18 6.09
N GLY A 469 -6.57 -8.10 5.56
CA GLY A 469 -6.58 -7.77 4.15
C GLY A 469 -5.34 -7.00 3.74
N TYR A 470 -5.35 -6.53 2.50
CA TYR A 470 -4.17 -5.96 1.87
C TYR A 470 -4.13 -4.43 1.85
N THR A 471 -5.26 -3.77 2.11
CA THR A 471 -5.43 -2.31 2.10
C THR A 471 -5.73 -1.78 3.50
N GLY A 472 -5.95 -0.46 3.59
CA GLY A 472 -6.44 0.22 4.77
C GLY A 472 -7.35 1.40 4.38
N PRO A 473 -7.85 2.15 5.37
CA PRO A 473 -8.86 3.17 5.20
C PRO A 473 -8.35 4.38 4.42
N VAL A 474 -9.25 4.90 3.59
CA VAL A 474 -9.14 6.18 2.91
C VAL A 474 -10.30 7.05 3.39
N PHE A 475 -10.00 8.28 3.77
CA PHE A 475 -11.02 9.31 3.95
C PHE A 475 -11.47 9.75 2.56
N ALA A 476 -12.62 9.24 2.15
CA ALA A 476 -13.10 9.24 0.78
C ALA A 476 -14.35 10.11 0.63
N LEU A 477 -14.27 11.11 -0.24
CA LEU A 477 -15.42 11.81 -0.77
C LEU A 477 -16.08 10.91 -1.82
N PHE A 478 -17.41 10.80 -1.76
CA PHE A 478 -18.14 9.99 -2.72
C PHE A 478 -19.47 10.61 -3.14
N ALA A 479 -19.90 10.29 -4.35
CA ALA A 479 -21.25 10.57 -4.85
C ALA A 479 -21.77 9.35 -5.65
N THR A 480 -23.04 9.02 -5.50
CA THR A 480 -23.67 7.90 -6.21
C THR A 480 -25.15 8.12 -6.41
N SER A 481 -25.69 7.57 -7.48
CA SER A 481 -27.14 7.50 -7.74
C SER A 481 -27.77 6.22 -7.20
N ASN A 482 -26.98 5.36 -6.52
CA ASN A 482 -27.41 4.06 -6.00
C ASN A 482 -28.10 3.15 -7.04
N GLY A 483 -27.54 3.09 -8.24
CA GLY A 483 -27.98 2.19 -9.31
C GLY A 483 -28.79 2.86 -10.43
N GLU A 484 -29.09 4.15 -10.31
CA GLU A 484 -29.63 4.95 -11.41
C GLU A 484 -28.48 5.49 -12.29
N GLY A 485 -28.76 6.27 -13.33
CA GLY A 485 -27.70 6.84 -14.19
C GLY A 485 -26.76 7.82 -13.46
N ASP A 486 -26.12 8.70 -14.21
CA ASP A 486 -25.27 9.75 -13.63
C ASP A 486 -26.12 10.79 -12.87
N THR A 487 -25.65 11.24 -11.70
CA THR A 487 -26.32 12.28 -10.90
C THR A 487 -26.04 13.68 -11.45
N LYS A 488 -26.70 14.69 -10.86
CA LYS A 488 -26.16 16.05 -10.92
C LYS A 488 -24.83 16.14 -10.14
N PRO A 489 -23.90 17.02 -10.52
CA PRO A 489 -22.67 17.23 -9.75
C PRO A 489 -22.97 17.69 -8.31
N VAL A 490 -22.28 17.11 -7.34
CA VAL A 490 -22.28 17.52 -5.93
C VAL A 490 -20.96 18.19 -5.61
N VAL A 491 -21.02 19.38 -5.00
CA VAL A 491 -19.82 20.19 -4.71
C VAL A 491 -19.30 19.85 -3.31
N PHE A 492 -18.00 19.59 -3.23
CA PHE A 492 -17.24 19.37 -2.01
C PHE A 492 -16.19 20.47 -1.83
N GLU A 493 -16.16 21.13 -0.68
CA GLU A 493 -15.27 22.27 -0.39
C GLU A 493 -14.67 22.17 1.01
N ASN A 494 -13.60 22.94 1.26
CA ASN A 494 -13.03 23.13 2.59
C ASN A 494 -12.60 21.83 3.28
N LEU A 495 -11.95 20.93 2.54
CA LEU A 495 -11.35 19.74 3.13
C LEU A 495 -10.28 20.15 4.14
N VAL A 496 -10.38 19.59 5.35
CA VAL A 496 -9.37 19.72 6.40
C VAL A 496 -9.03 18.32 6.89
N VAL A 497 -7.74 17.98 6.92
CA VAL A 497 -7.20 16.74 7.50
C VAL A 497 -6.17 17.14 8.56
N GLU A 498 -6.40 16.73 9.81
CA GLU A 498 -5.60 17.07 11.00
C GLU A 498 -5.08 15.81 11.72
#